data_AF-A0A8D0C2Q0-F1
#
_entry.id   AF-A0A8D0C2Q0-F1
#
_cell.length_a   1.000
_cell.length_b   1.000
_cell.length_c   1.000
_cell.angle_alpha   90.00
_cell.angle_beta   90.00
_cell.angle_gamma   90.00
#
_symmetry.space_group_name_H-M   'P 1'
#
loop_
_entity.id
_entity.type
_entity.pdbx_description
1 polymer ?
#
loop_
_entity_poly.entity_id
_entity_poly.type
_entity_poly.pdbx_seq_one_letter_code
_entity_poly.pdbx_strand_id
1 'polypeptide(L)'
;LLPIRLNITEIAAITKDHLFYGSLDMVFSQMVHIGKRNTSSTYCDGMMFENTGMLSIIYPVPDSETSYYHFQKCTINIQDRLMSLRPPLQPCPVEILSGNFHNKMYYIDMKQQLHFNVTFIPKPGTGAFPYVMVSNPHLLEFRAHLEQDGFTSNGNAKYSLRIKLLEQQYKQTEHDHFNNRTLSSKVSSITVDIYNKGIFCIDMHPLTALIAVDCPPKKHIKIVKRTTACHKELYNPRFLQNLTYSINQEVYDPLFLGRKHLIQDNLNVTYRYDLWGCPLLLYYDIPWLPVLELWENNKFVEYVSADFIIMEIHGMHNFDYLLNEVEANCLSASQNWTTLMKEKHHGEDADHAWSKHNYKSCREYRGNESLPSTSSKYQVLNKNENNRILFPQYNGIYIFKVIVVDSLYSYCELATVFSVYVHGALPKSEINPGKTLISFLVLIFGSILMVYYFPKLLKENARMKSINNKQIFEELFFPQHSNHPQLYLNA
;
A
#
# COMPACT_ATOMS: atom_id res chain seq x y z
N LEU A 1 17.64 -53.83 -2.53
CA LEU A 1 17.47 -52.43 -2.08
C LEU A 1 17.50 -52.43 -0.56
N LEU A 2 18.37 -51.66 0.09
CA LEU A 2 18.29 -51.48 1.54
C LEU A 2 17.03 -50.67 1.85
N PRO A 3 16.10 -51.15 2.68
CA PRO A 3 15.03 -50.30 3.19
C PRO A 3 15.64 -49.25 4.14
N ILE A 4 15.52 -47.98 3.74
CA ILE A 4 15.98 -46.81 4.50
C ILE A 4 14.77 -45.92 4.79
N ARG A 5 14.68 -45.39 6.01
CA ARG A 5 13.70 -44.39 6.41
C ARG A 5 14.37 -43.17 7.00
N LEU A 6 13.80 -42.03 6.67
CA LEU A 6 14.25 -40.71 7.08
C LEU A 6 13.11 -40.02 7.83
N ASN A 7 13.47 -39.39 8.94
CA ASN A 7 12.69 -38.38 9.63
C ASN A 7 13.47 -37.04 9.57
N ILE A 8 12.92 -35.97 10.13
CA ILE A 8 13.51 -34.61 10.08
C ILE A 8 14.97 -34.59 10.60
N THR A 9 15.28 -35.35 11.65
CA THR A 9 16.62 -35.42 12.26
C THR A 9 17.11 -36.86 12.48
N GLU A 10 16.39 -37.87 12.00
CA GLU A 10 16.68 -39.28 12.29
C GLU A 10 16.73 -40.10 11.01
N ILE A 11 17.59 -41.11 10.99
CA ILE A 11 17.69 -42.08 9.91
C ILE A 11 17.68 -43.48 10.49
N ALA A 12 16.92 -44.38 9.88
CA ALA A 12 16.95 -45.80 10.17
C ALA A 12 17.21 -46.58 8.88
N ALA A 13 18.09 -47.56 8.95
CA ALA A 13 18.35 -48.46 7.84
C ALA A 13 18.33 -49.90 8.34
N ILE A 14 17.68 -50.77 7.58
CA ILE A 14 17.70 -52.21 7.84
C ILE A 14 18.47 -52.89 6.70
N THR A 15 19.41 -53.73 7.08
CA THR A 15 20.11 -54.66 6.18
C THR A 15 19.47 -56.04 6.26
N LYS A 16 20.17 -57.14 5.91
CA LYS A 16 19.60 -58.50 6.01
C LYS A 16 19.05 -58.82 7.40
N ASP A 17 19.86 -58.59 8.45
CA ASP A 17 19.48 -58.89 9.84
C ASP A 17 19.87 -57.79 10.84
N HIS A 18 20.42 -56.66 10.38
CA HIS A 18 20.95 -55.64 11.29
C HIS A 18 20.19 -54.33 11.13
N LEU A 19 19.80 -53.75 12.27
CA LEU A 19 19.17 -52.44 12.37
C LEU A 19 20.24 -51.39 12.68
N PHE A 20 20.26 -50.36 11.85
CA PHE A 20 21.08 -49.18 12.03
C PHE A 20 20.17 -47.98 12.29
N TYR A 21 20.60 -47.12 13.19
CA TYR A 21 19.94 -45.86 13.48
C TYR A 21 20.98 -44.76 13.55
N GLY A 22 20.62 -43.59 13.06
CA GLY A 22 21.48 -42.44 13.07
C GLY A 22 20.74 -41.15 13.30
N SER A 23 21.54 -40.14 13.61
CA SER A 23 21.14 -38.74 13.65
C SER A 23 21.55 -38.10 12.34
N LEU A 24 20.61 -37.40 11.72
CA LEU A 24 20.88 -36.49 10.61
C LEU A 24 21.18 -35.13 11.20
N ASP A 25 22.48 -34.86 11.39
CA ASP A 25 22.99 -33.53 11.68
C ASP A 25 23.41 -32.85 10.36
N MET A 26 23.32 -31.52 10.30
CA MET A 26 23.75 -30.71 9.17
C MET A 26 25.27 -30.81 8.92
N VAL A 27 26.06 -31.12 9.96
CA VAL A 27 27.53 -31.17 9.87
C VAL A 27 28.05 -32.60 9.68
N PHE A 28 27.54 -33.57 10.45
CA PHE A 28 27.97 -34.97 10.36
C PHE A 28 26.82 -35.94 10.61
N SER A 29 26.49 -36.77 9.62
CA SER A 29 25.57 -37.88 9.83
C SER A 29 26.30 -39.09 10.39
N GLN A 30 25.88 -39.56 11.57
CA GLN A 30 26.43 -40.77 12.19
C GLN A 30 25.34 -41.83 12.30
N MET A 31 25.67 -43.08 11.97
CA MET A 31 24.80 -44.23 12.19
C MET A 31 25.49 -45.22 13.11
N VAL A 32 24.72 -45.76 14.04
CA VAL A 32 25.13 -46.76 15.00
C VAL A 32 24.35 -48.04 14.74
N HIS A 33 25.06 -49.16 14.83
CA HIS A 33 24.46 -50.48 14.81
C HIS A 33 23.74 -50.75 16.14
N ILE A 34 22.42 -50.89 16.10
CA ILE A 34 21.60 -51.13 17.30
C ILE A 34 21.57 -52.61 17.69
N GLY A 35 21.63 -53.51 16.69
CA GLY A 35 21.56 -54.95 16.94
C GLY A 35 20.88 -55.73 15.83
N LYS A 36 20.73 -57.03 16.09
CA LYS A 36 20.04 -57.94 15.19
C LYS A 36 18.51 -57.78 15.28
N ARG A 37 17.85 -57.93 14.14
CA ARG A 37 16.39 -57.99 14.01
C ARG A 37 15.88 -59.22 14.75
N ASN A 38 14.99 -59.03 15.72
CA ASN A 38 14.42 -60.14 16.51
C ASN A 38 13.20 -60.82 15.84
N THR A 39 13.10 -60.78 14.51
CA THR A 39 11.98 -61.38 13.78
C THR A 39 12.52 -62.33 12.73
N SER A 40 12.14 -63.61 12.81
CA SER A 40 12.54 -64.68 11.90
C SER A 40 11.95 -64.56 10.49
N SER A 41 11.42 -63.40 10.10
CA SER A 41 10.76 -63.17 8.82
C SER A 41 11.66 -62.37 7.87
N THR A 42 11.95 -62.98 6.73
CA THR A 42 12.71 -62.45 5.59
C THR A 42 12.03 -61.27 4.87
N TYR A 43 10.83 -60.86 5.30
CA TYR A 43 10.05 -59.78 4.70
C TYR A 43 9.98 -58.59 5.66
N CYS A 44 10.47 -57.44 5.19
CA CYS A 44 10.56 -56.19 5.95
C CYS A 44 9.93 -55.13 5.05
N ASP A 45 8.60 -55.02 5.09
CA ASP A 45 7.88 -54.28 4.06
C ASP A 45 7.63 -52.82 4.45
N GLY A 46 7.69 -52.48 5.75
CA GLY A 46 7.50 -51.12 6.21
C GLY A 46 8.32 -50.76 7.45
N MET A 47 9.03 -49.64 7.36
CA MET A 47 9.55 -48.90 8.52
C MET A 47 8.86 -47.54 8.59
N MET A 48 8.59 -47.07 9.81
CA MET A 48 8.03 -45.76 10.08
C MET A 48 8.50 -45.24 11.44
N PHE A 49 8.83 -43.96 11.53
CA PHE A 49 9.01 -43.28 12.81
C PHE A 49 7.64 -42.83 13.32
N GLU A 50 7.28 -43.20 14.55
CA GLU A 50 6.03 -42.75 15.16
C GLU A 50 6.21 -41.38 15.81
N ASN A 51 7.21 -41.31 16.69
CA ASN A 51 7.66 -40.12 17.38
C ASN A 51 9.19 -40.14 17.38
N THR A 52 9.81 -39.04 17.77
CA THR A 52 11.27 -39.00 18.00
C THR A 52 11.69 -40.14 18.94
N GLY A 53 12.73 -40.87 18.57
CA GLY A 53 13.25 -42.02 19.33
C GLY A 53 12.38 -43.28 19.26
N MET A 54 11.28 -43.31 18.49
CA MET A 54 10.36 -44.45 18.39
C MET A 54 10.24 -44.94 16.95
N LEU A 55 10.84 -46.11 16.68
CA LEU A 55 10.83 -46.75 15.36
C LEU A 55 9.89 -47.93 15.34
N SER A 56 8.95 -47.95 14.39
CA SER A 56 8.05 -49.08 14.16
C SER A 56 8.38 -49.81 12.87
N ILE A 57 8.43 -51.13 12.98
CA ILE A 57 8.64 -52.07 11.88
C ILE A 57 7.37 -52.88 11.70
N ILE A 58 6.85 -52.89 10.47
CA ILE A 58 5.63 -53.62 10.08
C ILE A 58 6.04 -54.74 9.14
N TYR A 59 5.56 -55.96 9.42
CA TYR A 59 5.74 -57.11 8.54
C TYR A 59 4.43 -57.87 8.37
N PRO A 60 4.16 -58.40 7.17
CA PRO A 60 3.02 -59.27 6.93
C PRO A 60 3.27 -60.66 7.53
N VAL A 61 2.22 -61.23 8.11
CA VAL A 61 2.16 -62.59 8.62
C VAL A 61 1.04 -63.29 7.83
N PRO A 62 1.34 -64.34 7.05
CA PRO A 62 0.32 -65.07 6.33
C PRO A 62 -0.62 -65.75 7.33
N ASP A 63 -1.92 -65.67 7.07
CA ASP A 63 -2.91 -66.45 7.79
C ASP A 63 -2.84 -67.92 7.33
N SER A 64 -2.84 -68.88 8.26
CA SER A 64 -2.79 -70.30 7.94
C SER A 64 -4.10 -70.82 7.33
N GLU A 65 -5.21 -70.10 7.50
CA GLU A 65 -6.53 -70.55 7.07
C GLU A 65 -7.13 -69.71 5.92
N THR A 66 -6.59 -68.53 5.63
CA THR A 66 -7.12 -67.62 4.60
C THR A 66 -6.04 -67.11 3.65
N SER A 67 -6.43 -66.56 2.49
CA SER A 67 -5.51 -65.88 1.55
C SER A 67 -5.14 -64.46 1.98
N TYR A 68 -5.55 -64.03 3.18
CA TYR A 68 -5.27 -62.70 3.71
C TYR A 68 -3.96 -62.67 4.51
N TYR A 69 -3.37 -61.48 4.60
CA TYR A 69 -2.20 -61.21 5.42
C TYR A 69 -2.61 -60.39 6.65
N HIS A 70 -2.17 -60.83 7.82
CA HIS A 70 -2.22 -60.02 9.05
C HIS A 70 -0.95 -59.18 9.15
N PHE A 71 -1.06 -57.92 9.54
CA PHE A 71 0.11 -57.08 9.73
C PHE A 71 0.47 -57.00 11.21
N GLN A 72 1.67 -57.45 11.57
CA GLN A 72 2.20 -57.28 12.91
C GLN A 72 3.08 -56.03 12.96
N LYS A 73 2.86 -55.21 13.99
CA LYS A 73 3.58 -53.97 14.25
C LYS A 73 4.49 -54.17 15.47
N CYS A 74 5.78 -53.95 15.30
CA CYS A 74 6.77 -54.00 16.36
C CYS A 74 7.38 -52.62 16.57
N THR A 75 7.19 -52.05 17.75
CA THR A 75 7.71 -50.72 18.12
C THR A 75 8.97 -50.87 18.95
N ILE A 76 10.03 -50.16 18.55
CA ILE A 76 11.34 -50.17 19.17
C ILE A 76 11.59 -48.78 19.77
N ASN A 77 11.78 -48.74 21.09
CA ASN A 77 12.33 -47.57 21.76
C ASN A 77 13.84 -47.50 21.48
N ILE A 78 14.23 -46.54 20.65
CA ILE A 78 15.62 -46.36 20.23
C ILE A 78 16.47 -45.86 21.39
N GLN A 79 15.93 -45.02 22.27
CA GLN A 79 16.66 -44.51 23.44
C GLN A 79 17.11 -45.65 24.36
N ASP A 80 16.19 -46.56 24.71
CA ASP A 80 16.51 -47.74 25.54
C ASP A 80 17.57 -48.61 24.88
N ARG A 81 17.48 -48.77 23.56
CA ARG A 81 18.43 -49.57 22.79
C ARG A 81 19.82 -48.95 22.74
N LEU A 82 19.91 -47.65 22.51
CA LEU A 82 21.18 -46.92 22.51
C LEU A 82 21.86 -47.01 23.88
N MET A 83 21.11 -46.87 24.98
CA MET A 83 21.64 -47.01 26.34
C MET A 83 22.22 -48.41 26.64
N SER A 84 21.76 -49.45 25.93
CA SER A 84 22.20 -50.84 26.12
C SER A 84 23.46 -51.23 25.32
N LEU A 85 23.97 -50.34 24.46
CA LEU A 85 25.11 -50.64 23.58
C LEU A 85 26.44 -50.76 24.35
N ARG A 86 27.33 -51.62 23.85
CA ARG A 86 28.70 -51.80 24.35
C ARG A 86 29.70 -51.61 23.22
N PRO A 87 30.69 -50.71 23.35
CA PRO A 87 30.90 -49.79 24.48
C PRO A 87 29.79 -48.73 24.59
N PRO A 88 29.55 -48.18 25.81
CA PRO A 88 28.56 -47.13 26.00
C PRO A 88 28.97 -45.89 25.21
N LEU A 89 28.01 -45.29 24.53
CA LEU A 89 28.18 -44.06 23.77
C LEU A 89 28.19 -42.85 24.71
N GLN A 90 28.76 -41.74 24.26
CA GLN A 90 28.88 -40.53 25.08
C GLN A 90 27.50 -39.92 25.39
N PRO A 91 27.27 -39.45 26.64
CA PRO A 91 26.02 -38.81 27.01
C PRO A 91 25.86 -37.46 26.28
N CYS A 92 24.62 -37.01 26.11
CA CYS A 92 24.35 -35.72 25.47
C CYS A 92 25.12 -34.58 26.17
N PRO A 93 25.90 -33.76 25.43
CA PRO A 93 26.84 -32.81 26.04
C PRO A 93 26.19 -31.51 26.52
N VAL A 94 24.86 -31.39 26.38
CA VAL A 94 24.07 -30.21 26.70
C VAL A 94 22.90 -30.63 27.58
N GLU A 95 22.42 -29.73 28.44
CA GLU A 95 21.25 -29.93 29.29
C GLU A 95 20.03 -29.18 28.76
N ILE A 96 20.22 -27.93 28.32
CA ILE A 96 19.12 -27.07 27.86
C ILE A 96 19.55 -26.32 26.61
N LEU A 97 18.70 -26.37 25.59
CA LEU A 97 18.68 -25.48 24.44
C LEU A 97 17.24 -25.00 24.25
N SER A 98 16.98 -23.71 24.47
CA SER A 98 15.62 -23.17 24.39
C SER A 98 15.58 -21.74 23.87
N GLY A 99 14.61 -21.44 23.02
CA GLY A 99 14.40 -20.11 22.45
C GLY A 99 12.92 -19.88 22.15
N ASN A 100 12.48 -18.63 22.30
CA ASN A 100 11.08 -18.25 22.13
C ASN A 100 10.61 -18.24 20.65
N PHE A 101 11.52 -18.38 19.70
CA PHE A 101 11.25 -18.34 18.27
C PHE A 101 10.99 -19.71 17.62
N HIS A 102 11.20 -20.80 18.36
CA HIS A 102 11.09 -22.14 17.79
C HIS A 102 9.71 -22.37 17.14
N ASN A 103 9.72 -22.90 15.91
CA ASN A 103 8.55 -23.21 15.10
C ASN A 103 7.61 -22.01 14.86
N LYS A 104 8.19 -20.79 14.77
CA LYS A 104 7.44 -19.57 14.43
C LYS A 104 7.93 -18.95 13.13
N MET A 105 7.03 -18.21 12.49
CA MET A 105 7.32 -17.37 11.33
C MET A 105 7.42 -15.91 11.76
N TYR A 106 8.44 -15.22 11.26
CA TYR A 106 8.68 -13.79 11.46
C TYR A 106 8.82 -13.08 10.13
N TYR A 107 8.56 -11.78 10.13
CA TYR A 107 8.69 -10.91 8.98
C TYR A 107 9.78 -9.88 9.24
N ILE A 108 10.59 -9.60 8.23
CA ILE A 108 11.52 -8.47 8.20
C ILE A 108 11.10 -7.56 7.06
N ASP A 109 10.62 -6.37 7.41
CA ASP A 109 10.40 -5.31 6.42
C ASP A 109 11.68 -4.48 6.20
N MET A 110 11.65 -3.61 5.20
CA MET A 110 12.78 -2.75 4.84
C MET A 110 13.32 -1.99 6.06
N LYS A 111 14.65 -2.05 6.25
CA LYS A 111 15.39 -1.40 7.35
C LYS A 111 15.02 -1.91 8.76
N GLN A 112 14.19 -2.94 8.89
CA GLN A 112 13.89 -3.57 10.18
C GLN A 112 14.96 -4.60 10.57
N GLN A 113 14.99 -4.93 11.85
CA GLN A 113 15.92 -5.89 12.44
C GLN A 113 15.15 -6.81 13.40
N LEU A 114 15.49 -8.09 13.42
CA LEU A 114 14.95 -9.04 14.38
C LEU A 114 16.00 -9.43 15.41
N HIS A 115 15.53 -9.67 16.63
CA HIS A 115 16.36 -10.06 17.75
C HIS A 115 15.82 -11.35 18.37
N PHE A 116 16.67 -12.37 18.43
CA PHE A 116 16.36 -13.64 19.09
C PHE A 116 17.34 -13.89 20.23
N ASN A 117 16.83 -14.49 21.30
CA ASN A 117 17.62 -14.91 22.44
C ASN A 117 17.42 -16.42 22.63
N VAL A 118 18.53 -17.14 22.76
CA VAL A 118 18.56 -18.57 23.06
C VAL A 118 19.26 -18.78 24.39
N THR A 119 18.65 -19.58 25.26
CA THR A 119 19.28 -20.09 26.48
C THR A 119 19.99 -21.39 26.17
N PHE A 120 21.28 -21.45 26.55
CA PHE A 120 22.15 -22.60 26.33
C PHE A 120 22.85 -22.98 27.65
N ILE A 121 22.71 -24.24 28.06
CA ILE A 121 23.38 -24.78 29.25
C ILE A 121 24.15 -26.06 28.86
N PRO A 122 25.48 -25.98 28.69
CA PRO A 122 26.32 -27.15 28.43
C PRO A 122 26.55 -27.96 29.72
N LYS A 123 26.84 -29.25 29.56
CA LYS A 123 27.40 -30.04 30.65
C LYS A 123 28.87 -29.66 30.88
N PRO A 124 29.35 -29.66 32.15
CA PRO A 124 30.74 -29.36 32.44
C PRO A 124 31.71 -30.29 31.70
N GLY A 125 32.76 -29.73 31.10
CA GLY A 125 33.85 -30.49 30.48
C GLY A 125 33.55 -31.13 29.12
N THR A 126 32.38 -30.87 28.51
CA THR A 126 32.01 -31.47 27.22
C THR A 126 32.43 -30.67 25.99
N GLY A 127 32.78 -29.38 26.16
CA GLY A 127 33.15 -28.51 25.05
C GLY A 127 32.00 -28.18 24.08
N ALA A 128 30.74 -28.39 24.47
CA ALA A 128 29.59 -28.08 23.63
C ALA A 128 29.51 -26.58 23.31
N PHE A 129 29.21 -26.27 22.05
CA PHE A 129 29.09 -24.89 21.58
C PHE A 129 27.89 -24.76 20.63
N PRO A 130 27.01 -23.75 20.82
CA PRO A 130 25.89 -23.54 19.92
C PRO A 130 26.36 -22.80 18.66
N TYR A 131 25.82 -23.18 17.51
CA TYR A 131 26.06 -22.47 16.25
C TYR A 131 24.74 -22.03 15.62
N VAL A 132 24.82 -21.01 14.77
CA VAL A 132 23.69 -20.41 14.07
C VAL A 132 23.91 -20.56 12.57
N MET A 133 22.87 -20.98 11.86
CA MET A 133 22.87 -21.07 10.40
C MET A 133 21.64 -20.39 9.83
N VAL A 134 21.80 -19.86 8.62
CA VAL A 134 20.70 -19.35 7.78
C VAL A 134 20.66 -20.13 6.48
N SER A 135 19.46 -20.48 6.00
CA SER A 135 19.32 -21.25 4.76
C SER A 135 19.63 -20.44 3.50
N ASN A 136 19.54 -19.11 3.57
CA ASN A 136 19.82 -18.22 2.45
C ASN A 136 20.63 -17.00 2.92
N PRO A 137 21.98 -17.11 2.95
CA PRO A 137 22.86 -16.03 3.38
C PRO A 137 22.90 -14.86 2.38
N HIS A 138 22.38 -15.01 1.15
CA HIS A 138 22.26 -13.89 0.23
C HIS A 138 21.07 -12.98 0.53
N LEU A 139 20.14 -13.45 1.37
CA LEU A 139 18.94 -12.73 1.77
C LEU A 139 19.07 -12.15 3.18
N LEU A 140 19.59 -12.95 4.11
CA LEU A 140 19.67 -12.61 5.53
C LEU A 140 21.11 -12.67 6.03
N GLU A 141 21.56 -11.56 6.60
CA GLU A 141 22.75 -11.51 7.43
C GLU A 141 22.34 -11.70 8.90
N PHE A 142 23.18 -12.39 9.67
CA PHE A 142 23.02 -12.50 11.11
C PHE A 142 24.32 -12.13 11.84
N ARG A 143 24.17 -11.65 13.07
CA ARG A 143 25.26 -11.47 14.05
C ARG A 143 24.86 -12.15 15.34
N ALA A 144 25.70 -13.04 15.82
CA ALA A 144 25.44 -13.83 17.01
C ALA A 144 26.54 -13.57 18.06
N HIS A 145 26.13 -13.34 19.31
CA HIS A 145 27.02 -13.15 20.44
C HIS A 145 26.60 -14.07 21.57
N LEU A 146 27.57 -14.84 22.09
CA LEU A 146 27.36 -15.73 23.23
C LEU A 146 27.90 -15.03 24.49
N GLU A 147 27.04 -14.87 25.49
CA GLU A 147 27.37 -14.23 26.76
C GLU A 147 27.02 -15.19 27.90
N GLN A 148 27.83 -15.22 28.97
CA GLN A 148 27.48 -15.98 30.16
C GLN A 148 26.41 -15.22 30.98
N ASP A 149 25.27 -15.86 31.22
CA ASP A 149 24.08 -15.34 31.87
C ASP A 149 23.82 -16.06 33.20
N GLY A 150 24.87 -16.14 34.03
CA GLY A 150 24.83 -16.71 35.38
C GLY A 150 25.06 -18.22 35.46
N PHE A 151 24.51 -18.83 36.52
CA PHE A 151 24.64 -20.25 36.83
C PHE A 151 23.29 -20.85 37.20
N THR A 152 23.10 -22.14 36.93
CA THR A 152 21.94 -22.89 37.41
C THR A 152 22.06 -23.19 38.91
N SER A 153 20.98 -23.65 39.55
CA SER A 153 21.00 -24.13 40.94
C SER A 153 22.03 -25.23 41.19
N ASN A 154 22.39 -25.96 40.13
CA ASN A 154 23.33 -27.07 40.16
C ASN A 154 24.78 -26.62 39.88
N GLY A 155 25.01 -25.30 39.74
CA GLY A 155 26.33 -24.72 39.47
C GLY A 155 26.77 -24.74 38.00
N ASN A 156 25.92 -25.20 37.07
CA ASN A 156 26.27 -25.20 35.65
C ASN A 156 26.21 -23.78 35.09
N ALA A 157 27.19 -23.40 34.27
CA ALA A 157 27.19 -22.09 33.61
C ALA A 157 26.02 -22.01 32.62
N LYS A 158 25.24 -20.94 32.73
CA LYS A 158 24.16 -20.61 31.81
C LYS A 158 24.68 -19.58 30.82
N TYR A 159 24.37 -19.76 29.54
CA TYR A 159 24.73 -18.81 28.48
C TYR A 159 23.48 -18.31 27.75
N SER A 160 23.56 -17.05 27.32
CA SER A 160 22.59 -16.41 26.45
C SER A 160 23.23 -16.14 25.10
N LEU A 161 22.69 -16.76 24.06
CA LEU A 161 23.07 -16.50 22.67
C LEU A 161 22.09 -15.46 22.10
N ARG A 162 22.61 -14.24 21.90
CA ARG A 162 21.88 -13.12 21.29
C ARG A 162 22.13 -13.11 19.80
N ILE A 163 21.06 -13.19 19.01
CA ILE A 163 21.12 -13.22 17.56
C ILE A 163 20.40 -11.99 17.02
N LYS A 164 21.10 -11.21 16.21
CA LYS A 164 20.56 -10.08 15.46
C LYS A 164 20.47 -10.48 13.99
N LEU A 165 19.30 -10.38 13.41
CA LEU A 165 19.04 -10.62 11.99
C LEU A 165 18.73 -9.31 11.28
N LEU A 166 19.26 -9.20 10.06
CA LEU A 166 19.01 -8.07 9.18
C LEU A 166 18.89 -8.56 7.73
N GLU A 167 18.11 -7.82 6.94
CA GLU A 167 18.09 -8.00 5.49
C GLU A 167 19.48 -7.67 4.92
N GLN A 168 20.03 -8.58 4.12
CA GLN A 168 21.24 -8.32 3.37
C GLN A 168 20.90 -7.56 2.09
N GLN A 169 20.97 -6.23 2.16
CA GLN A 169 20.82 -5.40 0.97
C GLN A 169 22.08 -5.50 0.11
N TYR A 170 21.96 -6.14 -1.05
CA TYR A 170 23.03 -6.18 -2.03
C TYR A 170 23.35 -4.75 -2.47
N LYS A 171 24.50 -4.21 -2.07
CA LYS A 171 25.08 -3.02 -2.71
C LYS A 171 25.55 -3.44 -4.10
N GLN A 172 24.61 -3.52 -5.05
CA GLN A 172 24.97 -3.67 -6.45
C GLN A 172 25.35 -2.28 -6.98
N THR A 173 26.62 -1.93 -6.79
CA THR A 173 27.33 -1.12 -7.78
C THR A 173 27.26 -1.85 -9.12
N GLU A 174 26.75 -1.16 -10.14
CA GLU A 174 26.91 -1.45 -11.57
C GLU A 174 26.17 -2.68 -12.14
N HIS A 175 24.87 -2.53 -12.42
CA HIS A 175 24.31 -2.79 -13.77
C HIS A 175 22.80 -2.49 -13.83
N ASP A 176 22.45 -1.48 -14.64
CA ASP A 176 21.13 -0.92 -14.93
C ASP A 176 20.10 -1.84 -15.62
N HIS A 177 20.24 -3.17 -15.55
CA HIS A 177 19.32 -4.10 -16.24
C HIS A 177 18.69 -5.20 -15.38
N PHE A 178 18.78 -5.09 -14.04
CA PHE A 178 18.03 -5.96 -13.12
C PHE A 178 16.83 -5.24 -12.45
N ASN A 179 16.31 -4.19 -13.07
CA ASN A 179 15.03 -3.61 -12.66
C ASN A 179 13.89 -4.56 -13.07
N ASN A 180 13.09 -4.97 -12.09
CA ASN A 180 11.78 -5.66 -12.16
C ASN A 180 11.68 -7.13 -11.70
N ARG A 181 12.66 -7.72 -11.00
CA ARG A 181 12.51 -9.11 -10.46
C ARG A 181 12.82 -9.33 -8.97
N THR A 182 13.08 -8.29 -8.17
CA THR A 182 13.56 -8.44 -6.78
C THR A 182 12.53 -8.18 -5.67
N LEU A 183 11.23 -8.09 -6.00
CA LEU A 183 10.12 -7.90 -5.03
C LEU A 183 9.30 -9.18 -4.76
N SER A 184 9.82 -10.37 -5.11
CA SER A 184 9.19 -11.60 -4.62
C SER A 184 9.47 -11.77 -3.13
N SER A 185 8.43 -12.13 -2.37
CA SER A 185 8.57 -12.61 -0.99
C SER A 185 9.65 -13.69 -0.94
N LYS A 186 10.73 -13.45 -0.21
CA LYS A 186 11.83 -14.40 -0.06
C LYS A 186 11.81 -14.94 1.35
N VAL A 187 11.84 -16.26 1.48
CA VAL A 187 11.86 -16.94 2.77
C VAL A 187 13.25 -17.52 3.00
N SER A 188 13.74 -17.35 4.22
CA SER A 188 14.89 -18.07 4.73
C SER A 188 14.55 -18.63 6.11
N SER A 189 15.28 -19.65 6.55
CA SER A 189 15.14 -20.21 7.90
C SER A 189 16.40 -19.90 8.69
N ILE A 190 16.23 -19.56 9.96
CA ILE A 190 17.32 -19.56 10.94
C ILE A 190 17.24 -20.86 11.74
N THR A 191 18.40 -21.48 11.96
CA THR A 191 18.54 -22.69 12.76
C THR A 191 19.64 -22.47 13.79
N VAL A 192 19.35 -22.83 15.04
CA VAL A 192 20.34 -22.90 16.12
C VAL A 192 20.43 -24.34 16.59
N ASP A 193 21.63 -24.92 16.53
CA ASP A 193 21.90 -26.28 17.02
C ASP A 193 23.26 -26.32 17.74
N ILE A 194 23.61 -27.50 18.23
CA ILE A 194 24.81 -27.73 19.04
C ILE A 194 25.87 -28.46 18.22
N TYR A 195 27.09 -27.94 18.23
CA TYR A 195 28.24 -28.63 17.66
C TYR A 195 28.59 -29.89 18.47
N ASN A 196 28.97 -30.99 17.80
CA ASN A 196 29.23 -32.30 18.41
C ASN A 196 28.02 -32.92 19.12
N LYS A 197 26.80 -32.65 18.63
CA LYS A 197 25.60 -33.33 19.08
C LYS A 197 25.63 -34.81 18.67
N GLY A 198 25.75 -35.69 19.66
CA GLY A 198 25.70 -37.14 19.44
C GLY A 198 24.27 -37.67 19.32
N ILE A 199 24.16 -38.92 18.88
CA ILE A 199 22.89 -39.66 18.68
C ILE A 199 22.05 -39.76 19.98
N PHE A 200 22.64 -39.53 21.16
CA PHE A 200 21.93 -39.53 22.47
C PHE A 200 21.13 -38.28 22.76
N CYS A 201 21.31 -37.19 22.02
CA CYS A 201 20.53 -35.97 22.18
C CYS A 201 19.19 -36.04 21.44
N ILE A 202 18.48 -37.17 21.56
CA ILE A 202 17.23 -37.45 20.82
C ILE A 202 16.18 -36.37 21.12
N ASP A 203 16.05 -35.98 22.38
CA ASP A 203 15.05 -35.00 22.83
C ASP A 203 15.44 -33.54 22.59
N MET A 204 16.65 -33.28 22.07
CA MET A 204 17.09 -31.93 21.75
C MET A 204 17.01 -31.67 20.26
N HIS A 205 15.97 -30.94 19.86
CA HIS A 205 15.80 -30.51 18.48
C HIS A 205 16.48 -29.17 18.21
N PRO A 206 16.99 -28.97 16.98
CA PRO A 206 17.46 -27.66 16.57
C PRO A 206 16.32 -26.64 16.67
N LEU A 207 16.64 -25.45 17.18
CA LEU A 207 15.69 -24.36 17.23
C LEU A 207 15.61 -23.71 15.85
N THR A 208 14.48 -23.89 15.17
CA THR A 208 14.23 -23.32 13.85
C THR A 208 13.17 -22.21 13.88
N ALA A 209 13.35 -21.19 13.05
CA ALA A 209 12.30 -20.22 12.70
C ALA A 209 12.34 -19.93 11.20
N LEU A 210 11.16 -19.62 10.64
CA LEU A 210 11.02 -19.11 9.28
C LEU A 210 11.02 -17.59 9.30
N ILE A 211 11.79 -16.99 8.42
CA ILE A 211 11.95 -15.55 8.27
C ILE A 211 11.54 -15.19 6.84
N ALA A 212 10.44 -14.47 6.71
CA ALA A 212 10.01 -13.89 5.45
C ALA A 212 10.56 -12.46 5.36
N VAL A 213 11.35 -12.17 4.33
CA VAL A 213 11.73 -10.81 3.97
C VAL A 213 10.65 -10.28 3.04
N ASP A 214 9.63 -9.67 3.65
CA ASP A 214 8.39 -9.27 2.99
C ASP A 214 7.54 -8.36 3.90
N CYS A 215 6.41 -7.89 3.36
CA CYS A 215 5.39 -7.14 4.08
C CYS A 215 4.80 -7.93 5.27
N PRO A 216 4.88 -7.40 6.50
CA PRO A 216 4.18 -7.97 7.64
C PRO A 216 2.65 -7.90 7.43
N PRO A 217 1.90 -8.99 7.69
CA PRO A 217 0.49 -9.13 7.24
C PRO A 217 -0.49 -8.14 7.88
N LYS A 218 -0.13 -7.52 9.01
CA LYS A 218 -0.97 -6.55 9.74
C LYS A 218 -0.44 -5.12 9.62
N LYS A 219 0.54 -4.88 8.76
CA LYS A 219 1.11 -3.56 8.52
C LYS A 219 0.25 -2.79 7.51
N HIS A 220 -0.20 -1.61 7.89
CA HIS A 220 -1.10 -0.78 7.08
C HIS A 220 -0.96 0.69 7.45
N ILE A 221 -1.48 1.58 6.61
CA ILE A 221 -1.53 3.01 6.88
C ILE A 221 -2.94 3.48 7.25
N LYS A 222 -3.01 4.55 8.04
CA LYS A 222 -4.25 5.27 8.38
C LYS A 222 -4.05 6.77 8.21
N ILE A 223 -5.14 7.46 7.93
CA ILE A 223 -5.19 8.92 7.88
C ILE A 223 -5.54 9.45 9.26
N VAL A 224 -4.79 10.44 9.75
CA VAL A 224 -5.10 11.13 11.00
C VAL A 224 -6.39 11.94 10.84
N LYS A 225 -7.39 11.65 11.68
CA LYS A 225 -8.69 12.34 11.68
C LYS A 225 -8.82 13.31 12.85
N ARG A 226 -8.24 14.52 12.72
CA ARG A 226 -8.30 15.55 13.78
C ARG A 226 -9.69 16.19 13.91
N THR A 227 -10.25 16.65 12.80
CA THR A 227 -11.57 17.28 12.76
C THR A 227 -12.34 16.68 11.59
N THR A 228 -13.49 16.10 11.90
CA THR A 228 -14.37 15.51 10.89
C THR A 228 -15.70 16.25 10.88
N ALA A 229 -16.40 16.16 9.74
CA ALA A 229 -17.70 16.76 9.59
C ALA A 229 -18.74 16.15 10.57
N CYS A 230 -18.55 14.89 10.98
CA CYS A 230 -19.36 14.25 12.00
C CYS A 230 -19.15 14.83 13.40
N HIS A 231 -17.90 15.07 13.82
CA HIS A 231 -17.61 15.69 15.12
C HIS A 231 -18.13 17.13 15.22
N LYS A 232 -18.32 17.80 14.08
CA LYS A 232 -18.93 19.13 13.97
C LYS A 232 -20.43 19.09 13.71
N GLU A 233 -21.06 17.91 13.82
CA GLU A 233 -22.50 17.69 13.64
C GLU A 233 -23.04 18.11 12.26
N LEU A 234 -22.18 18.31 11.26
CA LEU A 234 -22.58 18.59 9.88
C LEU A 234 -23.17 17.35 9.20
N TYR A 235 -22.69 16.17 9.59
CA TYR A 235 -23.21 14.88 9.13
C TYR A 235 -23.41 13.92 10.30
N ASN A 236 -24.54 13.20 10.28
CA ASN A 236 -24.77 12.09 11.19
C ASN A 236 -24.28 10.77 10.56
N PRO A 237 -23.53 9.91 11.28
CA PRO A 237 -23.14 8.59 10.78
C PRO A 237 -24.27 7.76 10.15
N ARG A 238 -25.48 7.78 10.72
CA ARG A 238 -26.63 7.04 10.16
C ARG A 238 -27.10 7.61 8.83
N PHE A 239 -27.02 8.94 8.68
CA PHE A 239 -27.39 9.61 7.44
C PHE A 239 -26.38 9.29 6.33
N LEU A 240 -25.08 9.27 6.66
CA LEU A 240 -24.02 8.94 5.69
C LEU A 240 -24.14 7.52 5.13
N GLN A 241 -24.73 6.56 5.85
CA GLN A 241 -24.92 5.20 5.36
C GLN A 241 -25.83 5.11 4.13
N ASN A 242 -26.78 6.04 3.98
CA ASN A 242 -27.75 6.08 2.89
C ASN A 242 -27.64 7.37 2.05
N LEU A 243 -26.52 8.09 2.17
CA LEU A 243 -26.32 9.34 1.45
C LEU A 243 -25.95 9.06 0.00
N THR A 244 -26.73 9.59 -0.93
CA THR A 244 -26.31 9.74 -2.34
C THR A 244 -26.03 11.21 -2.59
N TYR A 245 -24.84 11.51 -3.11
CA TYR A 245 -24.46 12.87 -3.50
C TYR A 245 -24.16 12.93 -5.00
N SER A 246 -24.35 14.10 -5.59
CA SER A 246 -24.15 14.33 -7.03
C SER A 246 -22.88 15.15 -7.25
N ILE A 247 -22.01 14.68 -8.14
CA ILE A 247 -20.81 15.38 -8.60
C ILE A 247 -21.14 16.06 -9.92
N ASN A 248 -20.88 17.36 -9.99
CA ASN A 248 -21.20 18.16 -11.18
C ASN A 248 -20.36 17.70 -12.39
N GLN A 249 -21.00 17.54 -13.55
CA GLN A 249 -20.37 17.19 -14.83
C GLN A 249 -19.12 18.01 -15.22
N GLU A 250 -18.96 19.22 -14.71
CA GLU A 250 -17.82 20.09 -15.00
C GLU A 250 -16.54 19.75 -14.24
N VAL A 251 -16.63 18.99 -13.14
CA VAL A 251 -15.51 18.80 -12.20
C VAL A 251 -14.93 17.40 -12.17
N TYR A 252 -15.45 16.47 -12.97
CA TYR A 252 -14.96 15.09 -13.03
C TYR A 252 -14.75 14.58 -14.46
N ASP A 253 -13.80 13.66 -14.61
CA ASP A 253 -13.53 12.95 -15.87
C ASP A 253 -13.52 11.44 -15.59
N PRO A 254 -14.45 10.66 -16.17
CA PRO A 254 -14.49 9.20 -15.99
C PRO A 254 -13.21 8.48 -16.41
N LEU A 255 -12.40 9.09 -17.28
CA LEU A 255 -11.13 8.54 -17.73
C LEU A 255 -9.93 9.03 -16.90
N PHE A 256 -10.16 9.84 -15.86
CA PHE A 256 -9.13 10.39 -14.98
C PHE A 256 -8.04 11.20 -15.73
N LEU A 257 -8.39 11.78 -16.90
CA LEU A 257 -7.47 12.56 -17.72
C LEU A 257 -7.55 14.07 -17.45
N GLY A 258 -8.48 14.52 -16.62
CA GLY A 258 -8.67 15.93 -16.27
C GLY A 258 -9.18 16.79 -17.42
N ARG A 259 -9.93 16.20 -18.37
CA ARG A 259 -10.48 16.93 -19.52
C ARG A 259 -11.59 17.88 -19.05
N LYS A 260 -11.56 19.11 -19.56
CA LYS A 260 -12.57 20.14 -19.26
C LYS A 260 -13.64 20.17 -20.34
N HIS A 261 -14.84 20.63 -19.97
CA HIS A 261 -15.97 20.85 -20.89
C HIS A 261 -16.45 19.57 -21.61
N LEU A 262 -16.53 18.46 -20.88
CA LEU A 262 -17.12 17.22 -21.38
C LEU A 262 -18.65 17.36 -21.46
N ILE A 263 -19.26 16.80 -22.51
CA ILE A 263 -20.71 16.64 -22.61
C ILE A 263 -21.06 15.31 -21.90
N GLN A 264 -21.46 15.41 -20.64
CA GLN A 264 -21.81 14.27 -19.78
C GLN A 264 -22.80 14.72 -18.70
N ASP A 265 -23.52 13.79 -18.07
CA ASP A 265 -24.45 14.08 -16.98
C ASP A 265 -23.72 14.21 -15.63
N ASN A 266 -24.43 14.64 -14.58
CA ASN A 266 -23.89 14.60 -13.21
C ASN A 266 -23.73 13.15 -12.73
N LEU A 267 -22.66 12.88 -11.98
CA LEU A 267 -22.40 11.56 -11.42
C LEU A 267 -23.02 11.43 -10.02
N ASN A 268 -23.95 10.49 -9.87
CA ASN A 268 -24.54 10.18 -8.57
C ASN A 268 -23.75 9.06 -7.87
N VAL A 269 -23.22 9.37 -6.69
CA VAL A 269 -22.38 8.46 -5.90
C VAL A 269 -23.07 8.12 -4.59
N THR A 270 -23.24 6.82 -4.32
CA THR A 270 -23.70 6.32 -3.03
C THR A 270 -22.53 6.26 -2.06
N TYR A 271 -22.67 6.90 -0.90
CA TYR A 271 -21.62 7.02 0.09
C TYR A 271 -21.38 5.71 0.86
N ARG A 272 -20.15 5.22 0.84
CA ARG A 272 -19.75 3.98 1.53
C ARG A 272 -19.15 4.26 2.90
N TYR A 273 -20.01 4.39 3.92
CA TYR A 273 -19.58 4.70 5.28
C TYR A 273 -18.71 3.62 5.91
N ASP A 274 -18.93 2.35 5.55
CA ASP A 274 -18.13 1.18 5.98
C ASP A 274 -16.65 1.31 5.60
N LEU A 275 -16.37 1.88 4.42
CA LEU A 275 -14.99 2.07 3.94
C LEU A 275 -14.43 3.46 4.22
N TRP A 276 -15.20 4.50 3.95
CA TRP A 276 -14.70 5.87 3.93
C TRP A 276 -14.79 6.53 5.32
N GLY A 277 -15.68 6.01 6.18
CA GLY A 277 -15.96 6.53 7.51
C GLY A 277 -16.48 7.97 7.48
N CYS A 278 -16.27 8.73 8.55
CA CYS A 278 -16.62 10.15 8.59
C CYS A 278 -15.63 11.02 7.78
N PRO A 279 -16.11 11.94 6.92
CA PRO A 279 -15.25 12.84 6.17
C PRO A 279 -14.45 13.79 7.05
N LEU A 280 -13.18 13.98 6.71
CA LEU A 280 -12.37 15.09 7.24
C LEU A 280 -13.01 16.42 6.86
N LEU A 281 -13.06 17.37 7.80
CA LEU A 281 -13.62 18.69 7.52
C LEU A 281 -12.50 19.65 7.14
N LEU A 282 -12.54 20.17 5.91
CA LEU A 282 -11.55 21.11 5.40
C LEU A 282 -12.20 22.39 4.87
N TYR A 283 -11.50 23.50 5.02
CA TYR A 283 -11.90 24.78 4.42
C TYR A 283 -11.22 24.95 3.07
N TYR A 284 -11.96 25.39 2.05
CA TYR A 284 -11.46 25.40 0.67
C TYR A 284 -10.18 26.23 0.47
N ASP A 285 -10.05 27.35 1.19
CA ASP A 285 -8.94 28.31 1.04
C ASP A 285 -7.73 28.00 1.93
N ILE A 286 -7.69 26.84 2.58
CA ILE A 286 -6.57 26.43 3.44
C ILE A 286 -5.80 25.29 2.77
N PRO A 287 -4.54 25.51 2.37
CA PRO A 287 -3.68 24.45 1.86
C PRO A 287 -3.56 23.30 2.85
N TRP A 288 -3.77 22.08 2.38
CA TRP A 288 -3.89 20.91 3.25
C TRP A 288 -2.91 19.79 2.89
N LEU A 289 -2.37 19.12 3.91
CA LEU A 289 -1.56 17.91 3.76
C LEU A 289 -2.22 16.77 4.54
N PRO A 290 -2.48 15.60 3.92
CA PRO A 290 -2.88 14.42 4.64
C PRO A 290 -1.74 13.94 5.55
N VAL A 291 -2.04 13.68 6.82
CA VAL A 291 -1.07 13.08 7.74
C VAL A 291 -1.33 11.57 7.79
N LEU A 292 -0.30 10.81 7.46
CA LEU A 292 -0.32 9.35 7.41
C LEU A 292 0.35 8.75 8.64
N GLU A 293 -0.31 7.78 9.26
CA GLU A 293 0.20 6.96 10.35
C GLU A 293 0.47 5.55 9.86
N LEU A 294 1.62 4.99 10.20
CA LEU A 294 1.95 3.59 9.99
C LEU A 294 1.53 2.79 11.22
N TRP A 295 0.76 1.72 10.99
CA TRP A 295 0.25 0.84 12.03
C TRP A 295 0.70 -0.59 11.75
N GLU A 296 1.13 -1.28 12.80
CA GLU A 296 1.49 -2.70 12.74
C GLU A 296 0.93 -3.40 13.98
N ASN A 297 0.23 -4.52 13.79
CA ASN A 297 -0.41 -5.27 14.89
C ASN A 297 -1.31 -4.38 15.79
N ASN A 298 -2.05 -3.45 15.18
CA ASN A 298 -2.88 -2.46 15.87
C ASN A 298 -2.13 -1.52 16.82
N LYS A 299 -0.82 -1.34 16.62
CA LYS A 299 -0.02 -0.34 17.34
C LYS A 299 0.47 0.71 16.36
N PHE A 300 0.39 1.97 16.76
CA PHE A 300 1.04 3.07 16.07
C PHE A 300 2.55 2.84 16.08
N VAL A 301 3.18 2.95 14.92
CA VAL A 301 4.64 2.82 14.74
C VAL A 301 5.24 4.21 14.59
N GLU A 302 4.83 4.93 13.55
CA GLU A 302 5.36 6.25 13.21
C GLU A 302 4.42 7.01 12.27
N TYR A 303 4.74 8.29 12.04
CA TYR A 303 4.16 9.05 10.94
C TYR A 303 4.97 8.80 9.67
N VAL A 304 4.30 8.47 8.56
CA VAL A 304 4.98 8.16 7.29
C VAL A 304 5.70 9.41 6.77
N SER A 305 7.00 9.29 6.55
CA SER A 305 7.86 10.34 5.98
C SER A 305 8.28 10.07 4.53
N ALA A 306 7.71 9.02 3.92
CA ALA A 306 7.94 8.64 2.54
C ALA A 306 7.07 9.44 1.58
N ASP A 307 7.49 9.43 0.31
CA ASP A 307 6.73 10.00 -0.80
C ASP A 307 5.43 9.23 -1.00
N PHE A 308 4.32 9.97 -1.10
CA PHE A 308 3.00 9.42 -1.37
C PHE A 308 2.26 10.29 -2.37
N ILE A 309 1.28 9.70 -3.01
CA ILE A 309 0.38 10.39 -3.93
C ILE A 309 -1.06 10.24 -3.47
N ILE A 310 -1.92 11.12 -3.97
CA ILE A 310 -3.36 10.99 -3.80
C ILE A 310 -4.06 11.03 -5.16
N MET A 311 -5.14 10.27 -5.28
CA MET A 311 -6.06 10.32 -6.41
C MET A 311 -7.49 10.39 -5.90
N GLU A 312 -8.37 11.12 -6.60
CA GLU A 312 -9.80 11.07 -6.33
C GLU A 312 -10.42 9.92 -7.13
N ILE A 313 -11.14 9.02 -6.46
CA ILE A 313 -11.54 7.72 -7.04
C ILE A 313 -12.72 7.81 -8.03
N HIS A 314 -13.43 8.94 -8.07
CA HIS A 314 -14.52 9.21 -9.01
C HIS A 314 -14.08 10.10 -10.18
N GLY A 315 -12.79 10.45 -10.25
CA GLY A 315 -12.21 11.24 -11.33
C GLY A 315 -12.39 12.74 -11.16
N MET A 316 -12.73 13.23 -9.96
CA MET A 316 -12.75 14.67 -9.71
C MET A 316 -11.36 15.27 -9.90
N HIS A 317 -11.27 16.35 -10.69
CA HIS A 317 -9.99 16.95 -11.09
C HIS A 317 -9.93 18.47 -10.79
N ASN A 318 -10.79 18.95 -9.90
CA ASN A 318 -10.91 20.38 -9.60
C ASN A 318 -9.99 20.84 -8.44
N PHE A 319 -9.22 19.95 -7.82
CA PHE A 319 -8.17 20.28 -6.84
C PHE A 319 -6.80 20.42 -7.52
N ASP A 320 -5.87 21.09 -6.85
CA ASP A 320 -4.53 21.35 -7.37
C ASP A 320 -3.46 21.21 -6.27
N TYR A 321 -2.19 21.40 -6.62
CA TYR A 321 -1.03 21.34 -5.74
C TYR A 321 -0.39 22.72 -5.57
N LEU A 322 0.15 22.94 -4.37
CA LEU A 322 0.78 24.21 -4.00
C LEU A 322 2.04 24.45 -4.82
N LEU A 323 2.93 23.46 -4.90
CA LEU A 323 4.22 23.59 -5.56
C LEU A 323 4.17 23.16 -7.02
N ASN A 324 4.90 23.88 -7.87
CA ASN A 324 5.31 23.40 -9.19
C ASN A 324 6.62 22.58 -9.10
N GLU A 325 7.04 21.98 -10.21
CA GLU A 325 8.25 21.12 -10.24
C GLU A 325 9.53 21.87 -9.86
N VAL A 326 9.64 23.15 -10.24
CA VAL A 326 10.81 23.98 -9.93
C VAL A 326 10.84 24.32 -8.45
N GLU A 327 9.71 24.72 -7.87
CA GLU A 327 9.57 25.02 -6.44
C GLU A 327 9.76 23.78 -5.55
N ALA A 328 9.46 22.59 -6.07
CA ALA A 328 9.72 21.31 -5.42
C ALA A 328 11.19 20.86 -5.49
N ASN A 329 12.06 21.67 -6.12
CA ASN A 329 13.47 21.37 -6.38
C ASN A 329 13.67 20.07 -7.17
N CYS A 330 12.81 19.81 -8.16
CA CYS A 330 13.01 18.69 -9.07
C CYS A 330 14.23 18.93 -9.98
N LEU A 331 15.00 17.87 -10.24
CA LEU A 331 16.09 17.86 -11.22
C LEU A 331 15.64 17.41 -12.61
N SER A 332 14.51 16.72 -12.69
CA SER A 332 13.88 16.25 -13.93
C SER A 332 12.37 16.37 -13.81
N ALA A 333 11.64 16.33 -14.93
CA ALA A 333 10.19 16.43 -14.88
C ALA A 333 9.58 15.32 -14.04
N SER A 334 8.57 15.69 -13.25
CA SER A 334 7.88 14.78 -12.36
C SER A 334 6.84 13.97 -13.12
N GLN A 335 6.59 12.75 -12.65
CA GLN A 335 5.45 11.97 -13.12
C GLN A 335 4.15 12.65 -12.68
N ASN A 336 3.11 12.54 -13.51
CA ASN A 336 1.77 13.00 -13.16
C ASN A 336 0.73 11.93 -13.49
N TRP A 337 -0.46 12.08 -12.89
CA TRP A 337 -1.55 11.13 -13.06
C TRP A 337 -1.96 10.98 -14.52
N THR A 338 -2.06 12.09 -15.25
CA THR A 338 -2.52 12.10 -16.65
C THR A 338 -1.56 11.34 -17.57
N THR A 339 -0.24 11.44 -17.36
CA THR A 339 0.76 10.69 -18.15
C THR A 339 0.69 9.21 -17.84
N LEU A 340 0.61 8.84 -16.56
CA LEU A 340 0.58 7.44 -16.15
C LEU A 340 -0.72 6.74 -16.55
N MET A 341 -1.85 7.46 -16.50
CA MET A 341 -3.13 6.94 -17.00
C MET A 341 -3.12 6.66 -18.50
N LYS A 342 -2.32 7.39 -19.29
CA LYS A 342 -2.17 7.12 -20.75
C LYS A 342 -1.24 5.94 -21.03
N GLU A 343 -0.25 5.71 -20.18
CA GLU A 343 0.71 4.60 -20.30
C GLU A 343 0.16 3.27 -19.79
N LYS A 344 -0.90 3.33 -18.97
CA LYS A 344 -1.58 2.18 -18.39
C LYS A 344 -2.12 1.22 -19.45
N HIS A 345 -2.03 -0.08 -19.17
CA HIS A 345 -2.58 -1.12 -20.04
C HIS A 345 -4.12 -1.13 -20.06
N HIS A 346 -4.70 -1.44 -21.23
CA HIS A 346 -6.15 -1.56 -21.37
C HIS A 346 -6.72 -2.64 -20.43
N GLY A 347 -7.67 -2.25 -19.58
CA GLY A 347 -8.39 -3.15 -18.67
C GLY A 347 -7.89 -3.21 -17.23
N GLU A 348 -6.79 -2.54 -16.90
CA GLU A 348 -6.35 -2.36 -15.51
C GLU A 348 -7.23 -1.31 -14.79
N ASP A 349 -7.27 -1.28 -13.46
CA ASP A 349 -8.03 -0.26 -12.70
C ASP A 349 -7.24 1.05 -12.56
N ALA A 350 -7.93 2.20 -12.50
CA ALA A 350 -7.26 3.52 -12.50
C ALA A 350 -6.28 3.66 -11.33
N ASP A 351 -6.60 3.03 -10.21
CA ASP A 351 -5.87 3.06 -8.97
C ASP A 351 -4.59 2.22 -8.92
N HIS A 352 -4.28 1.50 -10.01
CA HIS A 352 -3.02 0.77 -10.22
C HIS A 352 -2.07 1.49 -11.21
N ALA A 353 -2.55 2.56 -11.87
CA ALA A 353 -1.78 3.30 -12.87
C ALA A 353 -0.48 3.90 -12.31
N TRP A 354 -0.47 4.29 -11.03
CA TRP A 354 0.70 4.80 -10.34
C TRP A 354 0.90 4.05 -9.03
N SER A 355 2.02 3.34 -8.93
CA SER A 355 2.39 2.52 -7.79
C SER A 355 3.86 2.67 -7.46
N LYS A 356 4.29 2.04 -6.36
CA LYS A 356 5.71 1.95 -6.01
C LYS A 356 6.58 1.25 -7.07
N HIS A 357 5.99 0.49 -8.00
CA HIS A 357 6.72 -0.25 -9.02
C HIS A 357 7.13 0.60 -10.22
N ASN A 358 6.34 1.64 -10.52
CA ASN A 358 6.62 2.56 -11.64
C ASN A 358 6.96 3.99 -11.19
N TYR A 359 6.89 4.27 -9.87
CA TYR A 359 7.33 5.54 -9.32
C TYR A 359 8.82 5.76 -9.50
N LYS A 360 9.17 6.96 -9.95
CA LYS A 360 10.53 7.44 -10.09
C LYS A 360 10.59 8.86 -9.53
N SER A 361 11.51 9.11 -8.61
CA SER A 361 11.64 10.43 -7.98
C SER A 361 12.12 11.50 -8.97
N CYS A 362 11.52 12.70 -8.93
CA CYS A 362 11.95 13.84 -9.76
C CYS A 362 13.30 14.44 -9.31
N ARG A 363 13.80 14.02 -8.14
CA ARG A 363 15.08 14.46 -7.56
C ARG A 363 16.28 13.72 -8.10
N GLU A 364 16.05 12.69 -8.90
CA GLU A 364 17.11 11.97 -9.62
C GLU A 364 17.25 12.57 -11.02
N TYR A 365 18.49 12.81 -11.45
CA TYR A 365 18.77 13.33 -12.78
C TYR A 365 18.53 12.26 -13.84
N ARG A 366 17.68 12.56 -14.84
CA ARG A 366 17.35 11.63 -15.94
C ARG A 366 17.83 12.08 -17.32
N GLY A 367 18.93 12.83 -17.37
CA GLY A 367 19.48 13.30 -18.64
C GLY A 367 18.60 14.37 -19.31
N ASN A 368 18.70 14.44 -20.64
CA ASN A 368 18.19 15.56 -21.43
C ASN A 368 16.67 15.52 -21.72
N GLU A 369 15.96 14.48 -21.30
CA GLU A 369 14.63 14.19 -21.86
C GLU A 369 13.45 14.87 -21.16
N SER A 370 13.63 15.49 -19.99
CA SER A 370 12.54 16.30 -19.41
C SER A 370 13.03 17.24 -18.30
N LEU A 371 13.14 18.52 -18.61
CA LEU A 371 13.44 19.56 -17.61
C LEU A 371 12.19 19.87 -16.76
N PRO A 372 12.36 20.23 -15.48
CA PRO A 372 11.25 20.67 -14.64
C PRO A 372 10.62 21.95 -15.18
N SER A 373 9.30 22.05 -15.12
CA SER A 373 8.53 23.20 -15.61
C SER A 373 7.80 23.94 -14.49
N THR A 374 7.73 25.27 -14.61
CA THR A 374 6.90 26.11 -13.73
C THR A 374 5.40 25.97 -14.03
N SER A 375 5.04 25.47 -15.22
CA SER A 375 3.64 25.22 -15.61
C SER A 375 3.10 23.91 -15.05
N SER A 376 3.99 22.98 -14.69
CA SER A 376 3.64 21.63 -14.24
C SER A 376 3.57 21.59 -12.73
N LYS A 377 2.46 21.05 -12.21
CA LYS A 377 2.21 20.93 -10.78
C LYS A 377 2.85 19.66 -10.23
N TYR A 378 3.53 19.77 -9.10
CA TYR A 378 4.17 18.63 -8.46
C TYR A 378 3.13 17.83 -7.67
N GLN A 379 2.82 16.61 -8.10
CA GLN A 379 1.69 15.83 -7.55
C GLN A 379 2.09 14.88 -6.41
N VAL A 380 3.38 14.79 -6.10
CA VAL A 380 3.89 13.95 -5.02
C VAL A 380 3.90 14.78 -3.73
N LEU A 381 3.48 14.14 -2.64
CA LEU A 381 3.39 14.72 -1.32
C LEU A 381 4.34 13.99 -0.37
N ASN A 382 4.95 14.75 0.52
CA ASN A 382 5.78 14.22 1.59
C ASN A 382 5.56 15.05 2.85
N LYS A 383 5.51 14.39 4.02
CA LYS A 383 5.36 15.04 5.33
C LYS A 383 6.42 16.14 5.58
N ASN A 384 7.64 15.91 5.11
CA ASN A 384 8.78 16.78 5.35
C ASN A 384 8.88 17.93 4.33
N GLU A 385 7.95 18.00 3.37
CA GLU A 385 7.94 19.00 2.32
C GLU A 385 6.81 20.01 2.52
N ASN A 386 6.88 21.11 1.76
CA ASN A 386 5.88 22.17 1.81
C ASN A 386 4.74 21.97 0.81
N ASN A 387 4.77 20.93 -0.04
CA ASN A 387 3.70 20.71 -1.00
C ASN A 387 2.37 20.40 -0.30
N ARG A 388 1.27 21.00 -0.76
CA ARG A 388 -0.07 20.91 -0.17
C ARG A 388 -1.10 20.79 -1.27
N ILE A 389 -2.24 20.21 -0.93
CA ILE A 389 -3.43 20.17 -1.77
C ILE A 389 -4.18 21.49 -1.60
N LEU A 390 -4.61 22.06 -2.72
CA LEU A 390 -5.41 23.26 -2.83
C LEU A 390 -6.79 22.88 -3.35
N PHE A 391 -7.84 23.38 -2.69
CA PHE A 391 -9.21 23.20 -3.14
C PHE A 391 -9.73 24.48 -3.79
N PRO A 392 -10.55 24.37 -4.85
CA PRO A 392 -11.17 25.52 -5.47
C PRO A 392 -12.34 26.00 -4.60
N GLN A 393 -12.98 27.11 -4.99
CA GLN A 393 -14.28 27.51 -4.43
C GLN A 393 -15.39 26.52 -4.83
N TYR A 394 -15.37 25.33 -4.22
CA TYR A 394 -16.30 24.23 -4.42
C TYR A 394 -16.60 23.57 -3.08
N ASN A 395 -17.88 23.45 -2.74
CA ASN A 395 -18.31 22.68 -1.58
C ASN A 395 -18.68 21.27 -2.04
N GLY A 396 -18.10 20.25 -1.42
CA GLY A 396 -18.43 18.88 -1.78
C GLY A 396 -17.58 17.84 -1.07
N ILE A 397 -17.97 16.59 -1.31
CA ILE A 397 -17.29 15.41 -0.79
C ILE A 397 -16.30 14.90 -1.85
N TYR A 398 -15.06 14.70 -1.42
CA TYR A 398 -13.98 14.09 -2.20
C TYR A 398 -13.62 12.76 -1.55
N ILE A 399 -13.46 11.71 -2.37
CA ILE A 399 -13.00 10.42 -1.87
C ILE A 399 -11.61 10.14 -2.46
N PHE A 400 -10.60 10.23 -1.60
CA PHE A 400 -9.21 10.06 -1.98
C PHE A 400 -8.71 8.65 -1.67
N LYS A 401 -7.98 8.05 -2.60
CA LYS A 401 -7.05 6.95 -2.33
C LYS A 401 -5.66 7.55 -2.20
N VAL A 402 -5.00 7.29 -1.08
CA VAL A 402 -3.58 7.61 -0.88
C VAL A 402 -2.74 6.36 -1.06
N ILE A 403 -1.59 6.49 -1.73
CA ILE A 403 -0.67 5.39 -2.01
C ILE A 403 0.74 5.87 -1.69
N VAL A 404 1.45 5.16 -0.82
CA VAL A 404 2.89 5.38 -0.60
C VAL A 404 3.65 4.78 -1.77
N VAL A 405 4.45 5.60 -2.45
CA VAL A 405 5.12 5.25 -3.71
C VAL A 405 6.63 5.08 -3.56
N ASP A 406 7.21 5.50 -2.44
CA ASP A 406 8.61 5.25 -2.13
C ASP A 406 8.90 3.74 -2.02
N SER A 407 9.66 3.22 -2.99
CA SER A 407 10.01 1.80 -3.09
C SER A 407 10.97 1.34 -1.99
N LEU A 408 11.67 2.27 -1.32
CA LEU A 408 12.66 2.01 -0.27
C LEU A 408 12.10 2.16 1.16
N TYR A 409 10.80 2.44 1.29
CA TYR A 409 10.15 2.64 2.57
C TYR A 409 9.67 1.33 3.22
N SER A 410 9.06 0.46 2.43
CA SER A 410 8.41 -0.77 2.91
C SER A 410 8.16 -1.72 1.74
N TYR A 411 8.19 -3.04 1.97
CA TYR A 411 7.72 -4.03 1.00
C TYR A 411 6.21 -3.96 0.79
N CYS A 412 5.46 -3.54 1.80
CA CYS A 412 4.00 -3.46 1.74
C CYS A 412 3.49 -2.47 0.69
N GLU A 413 2.38 -2.83 0.06
CA GLU A 413 1.54 -1.90 -0.70
C GLU A 413 0.70 -1.06 0.27
N LEU A 414 1.31 0.01 0.77
CA LEU A 414 0.66 0.90 1.74
C LEU A 414 -0.28 1.87 1.02
N ALA A 415 -1.56 1.52 1.01
CA ALA A 415 -2.62 2.36 0.49
C ALA A 415 -3.82 2.42 1.46
N THR A 416 -4.57 3.52 1.43
CA THR A 416 -5.84 3.61 2.15
C THR A 416 -6.78 4.60 1.45
N VAL A 417 -8.08 4.42 1.66
CA VAL A 417 -9.12 5.29 1.10
C VAL A 417 -9.77 6.06 2.24
N PHE A 418 -10.02 7.35 2.02
CA PHE A 418 -10.64 8.21 3.01
C PHE A 418 -11.44 9.33 2.33
N SER A 419 -12.38 9.89 3.08
CA SER A 419 -13.24 10.97 2.60
C SER A 419 -12.88 12.32 3.21
N VAL A 420 -13.15 13.36 2.44
CA VAL A 420 -12.96 14.76 2.81
C VAL A 420 -14.22 15.52 2.40
N TYR A 421 -14.73 16.36 3.30
CA TYR A 421 -15.76 17.35 3.00
C TYR A 421 -15.13 18.74 3.03
N VAL A 422 -15.11 19.37 1.85
CA VAL A 422 -14.61 20.74 1.67
C VAL A 422 -15.78 21.70 1.79
N HIS A 423 -15.63 22.73 2.61
CA HIS A 423 -16.68 23.72 2.88
C HIS A 423 -16.17 25.16 2.78
N GLY A 424 -17.11 26.10 2.81
CA GLY A 424 -16.84 27.54 2.91
C GLY A 424 -16.83 28.28 1.58
N ALA A 425 -16.97 27.58 0.45
CA ALA A 425 -17.13 28.23 -0.83
C ALA A 425 -18.53 28.85 -0.92
N LEU A 426 -18.60 30.14 -1.20
CA LEU A 426 -19.88 30.76 -1.53
C LEU A 426 -20.30 30.30 -2.94
N PRO A 427 -21.59 30.08 -3.21
CA PRO A 427 -22.04 29.78 -4.55
C PRO A 427 -21.57 30.89 -5.49
N LYS A 428 -20.95 30.52 -6.63
CA LYS A 428 -20.57 31.49 -7.65
C LYS A 428 -21.83 32.26 -8.02
N SER A 429 -21.83 33.57 -7.75
CA SER A 429 -22.93 34.44 -8.16
C SER A 429 -23.09 34.31 -9.68
N GLU A 430 -24.20 33.71 -10.13
CA GLU A 430 -24.58 33.68 -11.55
C GLU A 430 -24.72 35.11 -12.12
N ILE A 431 -24.94 36.07 -11.24
CA ILE A 431 -25.02 37.48 -11.53
C ILE A 431 -23.59 38.03 -11.63
N ASN A 432 -23.12 38.25 -12.85
CA ASN A 432 -21.89 39.01 -13.10
C ASN A 432 -22.11 40.46 -12.65
N PRO A 433 -21.47 40.91 -11.55
CA PRO A 433 -21.75 42.23 -10.97
C PRO A 433 -21.45 43.36 -11.95
N GLY A 434 -20.45 43.18 -12.83
CA GLY A 434 -20.13 44.15 -13.88
C GLY A 434 -21.24 44.31 -14.92
N LYS A 435 -21.81 43.19 -15.40
CA LYS A 435 -22.94 43.24 -16.36
C LYS A 435 -24.19 43.86 -15.73
N THR A 436 -24.45 43.54 -14.48
CA THR A 436 -25.59 44.08 -13.73
C THR A 436 -25.44 45.57 -13.49
N LEU A 437 -24.24 46.02 -13.11
CA LEU A 437 -23.94 47.44 -12.91
C LEU A 437 -24.04 48.24 -14.21
N ILE A 438 -23.52 47.70 -15.33
CA ILE A 438 -23.67 48.31 -16.66
C ILE A 438 -25.16 48.39 -17.06
N SER A 439 -25.93 47.33 -16.84
CA SER A 439 -27.38 47.31 -17.12
C SER A 439 -28.12 48.39 -16.33
N PHE A 440 -27.84 48.52 -15.03
CA PHE A 440 -28.41 49.58 -14.20
C PHE A 440 -28.00 50.98 -14.67
N LEU A 441 -26.73 51.20 -15.04
CA LEU A 441 -26.28 52.47 -15.60
C LEU A 441 -27.01 52.80 -16.90
N VAL A 442 -27.14 51.85 -17.83
CA VAL A 442 -27.87 52.06 -19.10
C VAL A 442 -29.34 52.39 -18.84
N LEU A 443 -30.00 51.73 -17.88
CA LEU A 443 -31.38 52.04 -17.51
C LEU A 443 -31.52 53.44 -16.89
N ILE A 444 -30.58 53.86 -16.04
CA ILE A 444 -30.58 55.19 -15.43
C ILE A 444 -30.32 56.26 -16.51
N PHE A 445 -29.30 56.09 -17.34
CA PHE A 445 -29.02 57.03 -18.44
C PHE A 445 -30.16 57.08 -19.46
N GLY A 446 -30.74 55.93 -19.81
CA GLY A 446 -31.89 55.83 -20.71
C GLY A 446 -33.12 56.54 -20.15
N SER A 447 -33.42 56.36 -18.86
CA SER A 447 -34.54 57.06 -18.22
C SER A 447 -34.32 58.56 -18.12
N ILE A 448 -33.10 59.02 -17.80
CA ILE A 448 -32.76 60.46 -17.81
C ILE A 448 -32.92 61.05 -19.22
N LEU A 449 -32.41 60.35 -20.25
CA LEU A 449 -32.56 60.77 -21.64
C LEU A 449 -34.03 60.81 -22.06
N MET A 450 -34.83 59.82 -21.69
CA MET A 450 -36.27 59.82 -21.95
C MET A 450 -36.95 61.01 -21.25
N VAL A 451 -36.71 61.24 -19.97
CA VAL A 451 -37.30 62.39 -19.24
C VAL A 451 -36.87 63.73 -19.84
N TYR A 452 -35.64 63.85 -20.37
CA TYR A 452 -35.14 65.09 -20.95
C TYR A 452 -35.63 65.34 -22.39
N TYR A 453 -35.59 64.32 -23.24
CA TYR A 453 -35.93 64.46 -24.66
C TYR A 453 -37.43 64.32 -24.94
N PHE A 454 -38.16 63.52 -24.17
CA PHE A 454 -39.59 63.27 -24.42
C PHE A 454 -40.45 64.55 -24.29
N PRO A 455 -40.25 65.44 -23.30
CA PRO A 455 -40.96 66.73 -23.25
C PRO A 455 -40.57 67.66 -24.40
N LYS A 456 -39.29 67.62 -24.83
CA LYS A 456 -38.78 68.47 -25.92
C LYS A 456 -39.37 68.03 -27.27
N LEU A 457 -39.43 66.73 -27.52
CA LEU A 457 -40.05 66.15 -28.72
C LEU A 457 -41.56 66.37 -28.74
N LEU A 458 -42.25 66.25 -27.61
CA LEU A 458 -43.68 66.61 -27.51
C LEU A 458 -43.93 68.10 -27.82
N LYS A 459 -43.05 68.99 -27.38
CA LYS A 459 -43.15 70.43 -27.63
C LYS A 459 -42.89 70.78 -29.10
N GLU A 460 -41.97 70.10 -29.77
CA GLU A 460 -41.73 70.24 -31.21
C GLU A 460 -42.87 69.66 -32.06
N ASN A 461 -43.42 68.49 -31.67
CA ASN A 461 -44.59 67.92 -32.35
C ASN A 461 -45.84 68.81 -32.19
N ALA A 462 -46.04 69.41 -31.01
CA ALA A 462 -47.12 70.38 -30.79
C ALA A 462 -46.94 71.66 -31.62
N ARG A 463 -45.70 72.14 -31.78
CA ARG A 463 -45.38 73.27 -32.68
C ARG A 463 -45.68 72.94 -34.14
N MET A 464 -45.26 71.78 -34.63
CA MET A 464 -45.53 71.34 -36.01
C MET A 464 -47.04 71.21 -36.28
N LYS A 465 -47.83 70.69 -35.33
CA LYS A 465 -49.30 70.66 -35.44
C LYS A 465 -49.94 72.05 -35.49
N SER A 466 -49.38 73.04 -34.77
CA SER A 466 -49.86 74.42 -34.80
C SER A 466 -49.55 75.13 -36.13
N ILE A 467 -48.42 74.82 -36.76
CA ILE A 467 -48.01 75.39 -38.05
C ILE A 467 -48.87 74.82 -39.17
N ASN A 468 -49.12 73.50 -39.16
CA ASN A 468 -49.98 72.85 -40.17
C ASN A 468 -51.44 73.34 -40.08
N ASN A 469 -51.96 73.57 -38.87
CA ASN A 469 -53.29 74.16 -38.70
C ASN A 469 -53.35 75.65 -39.13
N LYS A 470 -52.25 76.40 -39.07
CA LYS A 470 -52.18 77.79 -39.57
C LYS A 470 -52.18 77.83 -41.10
N GLN A 471 -51.47 76.89 -41.73
CA GLN A 471 -51.37 76.79 -43.19
C GLN A 471 -52.69 76.37 -43.85
N ILE A 472 -53.46 75.48 -43.20
CA ILE A 472 -54.82 75.11 -43.63
C ILE A 472 -55.83 76.27 -43.42
N PHE A 473 -55.61 77.13 -42.42
CA PHE A 473 -56.49 78.29 -42.17
C PHE A 473 -56.26 79.44 -43.18
N GLU A 474 -55.05 79.58 -43.74
CA GLU A 474 -54.76 80.58 -44.80
C GLU A 474 -55.26 80.13 -46.20
N GLU A 475 -55.26 78.84 -46.51
CA GLU A 475 -55.79 78.34 -47.80
C GLU A 475 -57.33 78.36 -47.90
N LEU A 476 -58.05 78.36 -46.78
CA LEU A 476 -59.52 78.36 -46.78
C LEU A 476 -60.16 79.77 -46.86
N PHE A 477 -59.39 80.86 -46.67
CA PHE A 477 -59.95 82.22 -46.53
C PHE A 477 -59.50 83.26 -47.57
N PHE A 478 -58.62 82.96 -48.53
CA PHE A 478 -58.27 83.89 -49.62
C PHE A 478 -58.12 83.20 -50.99
N PRO A 479 -59.09 83.34 -51.91
CA PRO A 479 -58.89 83.03 -53.32
C PRO A 479 -58.46 84.31 -54.07
N GLN A 480 -57.32 84.30 -54.75
CA GLN A 480 -57.04 85.33 -55.77
C GLN A 480 -57.32 84.78 -57.17
N HIS A 481 -58.25 85.45 -57.85
CA HIS A 481 -58.77 85.13 -59.16
C HIS A 481 -57.85 85.61 -60.29
N SER A 482 -57.93 84.88 -61.40
CA SER A 482 -57.27 85.01 -62.69
C SER A 482 -57.40 86.37 -63.40
N ASN A 483 -56.50 86.66 -64.36
CA ASN A 483 -56.88 86.65 -65.78
C ASN A 483 -55.69 86.91 -66.74
N HIS A 484 -55.67 86.09 -67.79
CA HIS A 484 -54.99 86.24 -69.09
C HIS A 484 -55.46 87.52 -69.83
N PRO A 485 -54.73 88.07 -70.84
CA PRO A 485 -54.85 87.54 -72.21
C PRO A 485 -53.66 87.68 -73.19
N GLN A 486 -53.60 86.70 -74.09
CA GLN A 486 -53.32 86.65 -75.55
C GLN A 486 -52.33 87.60 -76.29
N LEU A 487 -51.37 86.93 -76.98
CA LEU A 487 -50.97 86.98 -78.41
C LEU A 487 -50.70 88.32 -79.14
N TYR A 488 -49.52 88.44 -79.79
CA TYR A 488 -49.34 88.39 -81.27
C TYR A 488 -47.84 88.32 -81.69
N LEU A 489 -47.63 87.99 -82.97
CA LEU A 489 -46.45 87.46 -83.68
C LEU A 489 -45.24 88.42 -83.94
N ASN A 490 -44.09 87.74 -84.14
CA ASN A 490 -42.97 87.89 -85.11
C ASN A 490 -42.18 89.20 -85.31
N ALA A 491 -40.84 89.05 -85.22
CA ALA A 491 -39.90 89.24 -86.33
C ALA A 491 -38.76 88.21 -86.20
#